data_AF-A0A067MDQ8-F1
#
_entry.id   AF-A0A067MDQ8-F1
#
_cell.length_a   1.000
_cell.length_b   1.000
_cell.length_c   1.000
_cell.angle_alpha   90.00
_cell.angle_beta   90.00
_cell.angle_gamma   90.00
#
_symmetry.space_group_name_H-M   'P 1'
#
loop_
_entity.id
_entity.type
_entity.pdbx_description
1 polymer ?
#
loop_
_entity_poly.entity_id
_entity_poly.type
_entity_poly.pdbx_seq_one_letter_code
_entity_poly.pdbx_strand_id
1 'polypeptide(L)'
;MFPTLFPYGIGGFDDKSRPVLISFQKQAEYYLDLEDKAFCHHKYFIFVALNILQRRAAHLHTSLTVKKPHFELVAKKLLGVSAETLKSVATHLEHEGKVSELTAEEKEVYTLLSKVNVISARIPGSQASKLDDRNTLRSYNGYSGVGHIFLTMNPNAAHSPIFQVMVGDKEVDLKARFPQLVEATERAIRLARDPVAAADFFEFSIRMFLTHLLGWDFSKGKSSSQGGVLGHIRAFHGNYE
;
A
#
# COMPACT_ATOMS: atom_id res chain seq x y z
N MET A 1 -14.32 17.23 9.61
CA MET A 1 -15.65 16.67 9.25
C MET A 1 -15.92 17.04 7.81
N PHE A 2 -16.55 16.18 7.00
CA PHE A 2 -16.86 16.42 5.59
C PHE A 2 -18.35 16.76 5.47
N PRO A 3 -18.77 18.05 5.48
CA PRO A 3 -20.18 18.40 5.53
C PRO A 3 -20.97 17.90 4.32
N THR A 4 -20.31 17.78 3.16
CA THR A 4 -20.86 17.22 1.92
C THR A 4 -21.11 15.71 2.00
N LEU A 5 -20.37 14.98 2.83
CA LEU A 5 -20.53 13.53 3.02
C LEU A 5 -21.35 13.18 4.27
N PHE A 6 -21.40 14.09 5.24
CA PHE A 6 -22.12 13.93 6.51
C PHE A 6 -23.00 15.16 6.79
N PRO A 7 -24.04 15.42 5.97
CA PRO A 7 -24.83 16.65 6.05
C PRO A 7 -25.57 16.81 7.39
N TYR A 8 -25.93 15.70 8.03
CA TYR A 8 -26.61 15.70 9.34
C TYR A 8 -25.66 15.47 10.52
N GLY A 9 -24.34 15.38 10.28
CA GLY A 9 -23.35 15.10 11.34
C GLY A 9 -23.44 13.70 11.96
N ILE A 10 -24.29 12.82 11.42
CA ILE A 10 -24.47 11.44 11.89
C ILE A 10 -23.68 10.45 11.04
N GLY A 11 -23.43 9.27 11.62
CA GLY A 11 -22.87 8.15 10.87
C GLY A 11 -21.39 8.29 10.53
N GLY A 12 -20.68 9.25 11.13
CA GLY A 12 -19.22 9.44 10.98
C GLY A 12 -18.38 8.40 11.71
N PHE A 13 -17.05 8.57 11.66
CA PHE A 13 -16.09 7.70 12.34
C PHE A 13 -16.20 7.75 13.87
N ASP A 14 -15.81 6.67 14.53
CA ASP A 14 -15.64 6.58 15.99
C ASP A 14 -16.90 6.98 16.80
N ASP A 15 -18.10 6.75 16.24
CA ASP A 15 -19.39 7.01 16.89
C ASP A 15 -19.60 6.06 18.08
N LYS A 16 -19.59 6.63 19.29
CA LYS A 16 -19.75 5.90 20.55
C LYS A 16 -21.16 5.34 20.77
N SER A 17 -22.16 5.85 20.06
CA SER A 17 -23.54 5.39 20.16
C SER A 17 -23.80 4.09 19.39
N ARG A 18 -22.82 3.66 18.56
CA ARG A 18 -22.98 2.47 17.71
C ARG A 18 -23.01 1.18 18.54
N PRO A 19 -23.98 0.26 18.29
CA PRO A 19 -24.04 -1.01 19.01
C PRO A 19 -22.83 -1.92 18.79
N VAL A 20 -22.26 -1.90 17.59
CA VAL A 20 -21.08 -2.70 17.21
C VAL A 20 -19.94 -1.76 16.88
N LEU A 21 -18.81 -1.93 17.58
CA LEU A 21 -17.60 -1.18 17.29
C LEU A 21 -17.05 -1.57 15.91
N ILE A 22 -16.74 -0.57 15.09
CA ILE A 22 -16.12 -0.76 13.78
C ILE A 22 -14.79 -0.02 13.80
N SER A 23 -13.73 -0.67 13.32
CA SER A 23 -12.44 0.01 13.19
C SER A 23 -12.52 1.13 12.15
N PHE A 24 -11.69 2.16 12.31
CA PHE A 24 -11.61 3.25 11.35
C PHE A 24 -11.35 2.75 9.93
N GLN A 25 -10.44 1.79 9.77
CA GLN A 25 -10.13 1.20 8.47
C GLN A 25 -11.35 0.55 7.83
N LYS A 26 -12.01 -0.36 8.56
CA LYS A 26 -13.18 -1.09 8.05
C LYS A 26 -14.34 -0.14 7.71
N GLN A 27 -14.50 0.93 8.49
CA GLN A 27 -15.51 1.95 8.19
C GLN A 27 -15.14 2.80 6.97
N ALA A 28 -13.85 3.10 6.77
CA ALA A 28 -13.38 3.82 5.58
C ALA A 28 -13.55 2.98 4.31
N GLU A 29 -13.16 1.71 4.34
CA GLU A 29 -13.40 0.73 3.26
C GLU A 29 -14.89 0.67 2.92
N TYR A 30 -15.74 0.48 3.94
CA TYR A 30 -17.19 0.48 3.76
C TYR A 30 -17.72 1.74 3.06
N TYR A 31 -17.23 2.93 3.40
CA TYR A 31 -17.66 4.16 2.74
C TYR A 31 -17.26 4.22 1.27
N LEU A 32 -16.09 3.70 0.92
CA LEU A 32 -15.62 3.65 -0.46
C LEU A 32 -16.40 2.63 -1.31
N ASP A 33 -16.93 1.60 -0.65
CA ASP A 33 -17.71 0.51 -1.26
C ASP A 33 -19.22 0.81 -1.34
N LEU A 34 -19.67 1.97 -0.88
CA LEU A 34 -21.07 2.36 -0.99
C LEU A 34 -21.52 2.41 -2.46
N GLU A 35 -22.81 2.09 -2.66
CA GLU A 35 -23.46 2.26 -3.96
C GLU A 35 -23.42 3.73 -4.39
N ASP A 36 -23.66 4.64 -3.44
CA ASP A 36 -23.41 6.06 -3.62
C ASP A 36 -21.90 6.33 -3.68
N LYS A 37 -21.44 6.68 -4.88
CA LYS A 37 -20.04 7.00 -5.19
C LYS A 37 -19.57 8.34 -4.62
N ALA A 38 -20.38 9.02 -3.80
CA ALA A 38 -20.02 10.28 -3.16
C ALA A 38 -18.65 10.21 -2.45
N PHE A 39 -18.34 9.14 -1.73
CA PHE A 39 -17.08 9.00 -0.98
C PHE A 39 -15.88 8.74 -1.88
N CYS A 40 -15.99 7.84 -2.86
CA CYS A 40 -14.88 7.54 -3.77
C CYS A 40 -14.60 8.71 -4.73
N HIS A 41 -15.62 9.48 -5.12
CA HIS A 41 -15.47 10.67 -5.97
C HIS A 41 -15.12 11.94 -5.17
N HIS A 42 -15.12 11.88 -3.83
CA HIS A 42 -14.82 13.05 -3.02
C HIS A 42 -13.31 13.39 -3.05
N LYS A 43 -13.00 14.58 -3.58
CA LYS A 43 -11.64 15.09 -3.83
C LYS A 43 -10.61 14.86 -2.72
N TYR A 44 -11.02 14.94 -1.45
CA TYR A 44 -10.11 14.90 -0.30
C TYR A 44 -10.33 13.71 0.64
N PHE A 45 -11.40 12.93 0.45
CA PHE A 45 -11.82 11.97 1.48
C PHE A 45 -10.80 10.85 1.62
N ILE A 46 -10.45 10.21 0.50
CA ILE A 46 -9.46 9.12 0.44
C ILE A 46 -8.11 9.57 1.00
N PHE A 47 -7.64 10.74 0.57
CA PHE A 47 -6.37 11.30 1.04
C PHE A 47 -6.35 11.48 2.57
N VAL A 48 -7.40 12.10 3.13
CA VAL A 48 -7.47 12.34 4.58
C VAL A 48 -7.61 11.01 5.34
N ALA A 49 -8.43 10.08 4.86
CA ALA A 49 -8.62 8.77 5.48
C ALA A 49 -7.29 7.98 5.51
N LEU A 50 -6.56 7.94 4.39
CA LEU A 50 -5.25 7.30 4.31
C LEU A 50 -4.23 7.94 5.28
N ASN A 51 -4.18 9.28 5.34
CA ASN A 51 -3.28 9.98 6.26
C ASN A 51 -3.61 9.66 7.73
N ILE A 52 -4.89 9.57 8.08
CA ILE A 52 -5.30 9.17 9.44
C ILE A 52 -4.85 7.73 9.72
N LEU A 53 -5.03 6.80 8.78
CA LEU A 53 -4.58 5.41 8.92
C LEU A 53 -3.07 5.33 9.14
N GLN A 54 -2.27 5.97 8.28
CA GLN A 54 -0.81 5.98 8.38
C GLN A 54 -0.34 6.60 9.70
N ARG A 55 -0.95 7.71 10.14
CA ARG A 55 -0.62 8.32 11.44
C ARG A 55 -0.98 7.42 12.62
N ARG A 56 -2.16 6.78 12.60
CA ARG A 56 -2.57 5.84 13.65
C ARG A 56 -1.61 4.65 13.73
N ALA A 57 -1.21 4.08 12.60
CA ALA A 57 -0.20 3.02 12.54
C ALA A 57 1.15 3.49 13.11
N ALA A 58 1.65 4.65 12.69
CA ALA A 58 2.89 5.22 13.21
C ALA A 58 2.86 5.43 14.73
N HIS A 59 1.77 5.98 15.27
CA HIS A 59 1.61 6.19 16.71
C HIS A 59 1.55 4.87 17.48
N LEU A 60 0.80 3.88 16.98
CA LEU A 60 0.72 2.56 17.61
C LEU A 60 2.08 1.87 17.64
N HIS A 61 2.81 1.85 16.53
CA HIS A 61 4.12 1.21 16.50
C HIS A 61 5.16 1.95 17.32
N THR A 62 5.07 3.29 17.39
CA THR A 62 5.90 4.08 18.31
C THR A 62 5.62 3.70 19.76
N SER A 63 4.35 3.59 20.16
CA SER A 63 3.98 3.27 21.56
C SER A 63 4.38 1.84 21.97
N LEU A 64 4.33 0.88 21.03
CA LEU A 64 4.76 -0.49 21.28
C LEU A 64 6.29 -0.64 21.31
N THR A 65 7.01 0.13 20.48
CA THR A 65 8.47 0.02 20.34
C THR A 65 9.21 0.83 21.40
N VAL A 66 8.65 1.96 21.83
CA VAL A 66 9.32 2.93 22.70
C VAL A 66 8.59 3.04 24.04
N LYS A 67 9.21 2.56 25.12
CA LYS A 67 8.70 2.81 26.48
C LYS A 67 8.71 4.32 26.77
N LYS A 68 7.68 4.82 27.47
CA LYS A 68 7.47 6.25 27.79
C LYS A 68 8.73 7.03 28.21
N PRO A 69 9.58 6.55 29.14
CA PRO A 69 10.79 7.26 29.56
C PRO A 69 11.84 7.38 28.45
N HIS A 70 11.90 6.40 27.55
CA HIS A 70 12.86 6.38 26.45
C HIS A 70 12.43 7.30 25.31
N PHE A 71 11.13 7.57 25.16
CA PHE A 71 10.61 8.47 24.14
C PHE A 71 11.10 9.90 24.33
N GLU A 72 11.00 10.45 25.55
CA GLU A 72 11.48 11.81 25.85
C GLU A 72 12.99 11.95 25.62
N LEU A 73 13.74 10.90 25.96
CA LEU A 73 15.18 10.83 25.76
C LEU A 73 15.54 10.82 24.26
N VAL A 74 14.83 10.00 23.47
CA VAL A 74 14.99 9.93 22.01
C VAL A 74 14.55 11.24 21.34
N ALA A 75 13.47 11.86 21.78
CA ALA A 75 12.98 13.14 21.24
C ALA A 75 13.96 14.28 21.52
N LYS A 76 14.52 14.36 22.73
CA LYS A 76 15.59 15.32 23.06
C LYS A 76 16.83 15.09 22.21
N LYS A 77 17.23 13.83 21.99
CA LYS A 77 18.34 13.51 21.10
C LYS A 77 18.07 13.94 19.66
N LEU A 78 16.86 13.69 19.12
CA LEU A 78 16.45 14.16 17.79
C LEU A 78 16.57 15.68 17.65
N LEU A 79 16.09 16.43 18.63
CA LEU A 79 16.17 17.90 18.63
C LEU A 79 17.61 18.42 18.76
N GLY A 80 18.50 17.63 19.38
CA GLY A 80 19.91 17.96 19.54
C GLY A 80 20.78 17.61 18.34
N VAL A 81 20.24 16.96 17.29
CA VAL A 81 21.01 16.62 16.09
C VAL A 81 21.12 17.84 15.18
N SER A 82 22.35 18.21 14.80
CA SER A 82 22.59 19.27 13.81
C SER A 82 22.28 18.79 12.39
N ALA A 83 21.86 19.72 11.53
CA ALA A 83 21.59 19.43 10.12
C ALA A 83 22.87 18.99 9.39
N GLU A 84 24.01 19.53 9.79
CA GLU A 84 25.33 19.23 9.25
C GLU A 84 25.73 17.79 9.53
N THR A 85 25.55 17.30 10.77
CA THR A 85 25.86 15.91 11.12
C THR A 85 24.93 14.94 10.42
N LEU A 86 23.64 15.27 10.27
CA LEU A 86 22.71 14.47 9.45
C LEU A 86 23.16 14.36 7.99
N LYS A 87 23.59 15.48 7.40
CA LYS A 87 24.08 15.53 6.02
C LYS A 87 25.38 14.75 5.86
N SER A 88 26.28 14.81 6.85
CA SER A 88 27.52 14.03 6.87
C SER A 88 27.21 12.53 6.87
N VAL A 89 26.36 12.08 7.79
CA VAL A 89 25.94 10.66 7.87
C VAL A 89 25.25 10.21 6.59
N ALA A 90 24.37 11.04 6.01
CA ALA A 90 23.68 10.70 4.76
C ALA A 90 24.69 10.51 3.62
N THR A 91 25.63 11.46 3.45
CA THR A 91 26.70 11.36 2.44
C THR A 91 27.55 10.11 2.65
N HIS A 92 27.93 9.82 3.89
CA HIS A 92 28.73 8.64 4.22
C HIS A 92 28.03 7.33 3.85
N LEU A 93 26.73 7.23 4.14
CA LEU A 93 25.93 6.06 3.78
C LEU A 93 25.70 5.93 2.28
N GLU A 94 25.56 7.04 1.56
CA GLU A 94 25.43 7.07 0.10
C GLU A 94 26.68 6.52 -0.60
N HIS A 95 27.86 6.76 -0.04
CA HIS A 95 29.14 6.24 -0.55
C HIS A 95 29.48 4.84 -0.01
N GLU A 96 28.51 4.12 0.56
CA GLU A 96 28.69 2.77 1.15
C GLU A 96 29.75 2.71 2.26
N GLY A 97 30.00 3.84 2.94
CA GLY A 97 30.96 3.94 4.02
C GLY A 97 30.62 3.04 5.21
N LYS A 98 31.63 2.56 5.94
CA LYS A 98 31.42 1.64 7.07
C LYS A 98 31.01 2.39 8.32
N VAL A 99 30.16 1.77 9.14
CA VAL A 99 29.76 2.33 10.45
C VAL A 99 30.96 2.55 11.39
N SER A 100 32.04 1.78 11.21
CA SER A 100 33.28 1.94 11.98
C SER A 100 33.96 3.29 11.75
N GLU A 101 33.81 3.87 10.56
CA GLU A 101 34.46 5.11 10.10
C GLU A 101 33.73 6.37 10.61
N LEU A 102 32.51 6.22 11.11
CA LEU A 102 31.72 7.32 11.68
C LEU A 102 32.33 7.82 13.00
N THR A 103 32.30 9.12 13.20
CA THR A 103 32.60 9.78 14.47
C THR A 103 31.59 9.38 15.56
N ALA A 104 31.88 9.72 16.83
CA ALA A 104 30.98 9.40 17.93
C ALA A 104 29.59 10.05 17.77
N GLU A 105 29.56 11.33 17.33
CA GLU A 105 28.32 12.07 17.07
C GLU A 105 27.53 11.46 15.91
N GLU A 106 28.21 11.13 14.81
CA GLU A 106 27.60 10.47 13.67
C GLU A 106 27.07 9.07 14.00
N LYS A 107 27.75 8.32 14.88
CA LYS A 107 27.26 7.02 15.39
C LYS A 107 25.98 7.17 16.21
N GLU A 108 25.84 8.25 16.97
CA GLU A 108 24.58 8.54 17.67
C GLU A 108 23.44 8.82 16.69
N VAL A 109 23.69 9.62 15.66
CA VAL A 109 22.73 9.90 14.58
C VAL A 109 22.37 8.62 13.83
N TYR A 110 23.35 7.79 13.50
CA TYR A 110 23.12 6.50 12.85
C TYR A 110 22.25 5.56 13.71
N THR A 111 22.52 5.49 15.01
CA THR A 111 21.71 4.70 15.96
C THR A 111 20.28 5.23 16.04
N LEU A 112 20.12 6.55 15.99
CA LEU A 112 18.82 7.20 16.01
C LEU A 112 18.01 6.90 14.75
N LEU A 113 18.64 6.99 13.57
CA LEU A 113 18.05 6.60 12.28
C LEU A 113 17.60 5.14 12.29
N SER A 114 18.41 4.23 12.83
CA SER A 114 18.05 2.81 12.98
C SER A 114 16.76 2.62 13.81
N LYS A 115 16.64 3.35 14.93
CA LYS A 115 15.42 3.31 15.76
C LYS A 115 14.19 3.85 15.02
N VAL A 116 14.33 4.93 14.26
CA VAL A 116 13.25 5.48 13.42
C VAL A 116 12.83 4.48 12.34
N ASN A 117 13.78 3.79 11.72
CA ASN A 117 13.52 2.76 10.72
C ASN A 117 12.73 1.57 11.28
N VAL A 118 13.00 1.15 12.52
CA VAL A 118 12.21 0.09 13.18
C VAL A 118 10.74 0.49 13.33
N ILE A 119 10.48 1.75 13.69
CA ILE A 119 9.11 2.26 13.83
C ILE A 119 8.43 2.34 12.45
N SER A 120 9.14 2.80 11.43
CA SER A 120 8.58 2.98 10.09
C SER A 120 8.38 1.67 9.33
N ALA A 121 9.03 0.57 9.72
CA ALA A 121 8.91 -0.74 9.07
C ALA A 121 7.47 -1.26 8.93
N ARG A 122 6.57 -0.82 9.81
CA ARG A 122 5.15 -1.20 9.81
C ARG A 122 4.24 -0.20 9.10
N ILE A 123 4.80 0.88 8.57
CA ILE A 123 4.10 1.84 7.73
C ILE A 123 4.25 1.38 6.28
N PRO A 124 3.15 1.04 5.58
CA PRO A 124 3.21 0.65 4.17
C PRO A 124 3.94 1.66 3.31
N GLY A 125 4.80 1.19 2.39
CA GLY A 125 5.58 2.02 1.48
C GLY A 125 6.83 2.68 2.09
N SER A 126 7.09 2.50 3.39
CA SER A 126 8.33 2.99 4.02
C SER A 126 9.56 2.23 3.50
N GLN A 127 10.75 2.85 3.62
CA GLN A 127 12.00 2.18 3.27
C GLN A 127 12.22 0.88 4.04
N ALA A 128 11.83 0.87 5.31
CA ALA A 128 11.94 -0.33 6.15
C ALA A 128 10.94 -1.42 5.74
N SER A 129 9.73 -1.07 5.29
CA SER A 129 8.79 -2.04 4.68
C SER A 129 9.39 -2.66 3.41
N LYS A 130 9.97 -1.84 2.53
CA LYS A 130 10.62 -2.32 1.29
C LYS A 130 11.80 -3.27 1.58
N LEU A 131 12.55 -3.02 2.65
CA LEU A 131 13.61 -3.92 3.11
C LEU A 131 13.07 -5.24 3.65
N ASP A 132 11.93 -5.22 4.35
CA ASP A 132 11.26 -6.43 4.84
C ASP A 132 10.78 -7.32 3.68
N ASP A 133 10.22 -6.71 2.63
CA ASP A 133 9.83 -7.42 1.40
C ASP A 133 11.03 -8.07 0.70
N ARG A 134 12.16 -7.35 0.62
CA ARG A 134 13.42 -7.91 0.09
C ARG A 134 13.93 -9.09 0.91
N ASN A 135 13.83 -9.01 2.24
CA ASN A 135 14.22 -10.11 3.12
C ASN A 135 13.28 -11.31 2.97
N THR A 136 11.99 -11.07 2.76
CA THR A 136 11.02 -12.10 2.41
C THR A 136 11.38 -12.77 1.08
N LEU A 137 11.70 -12.01 0.04
CA LEU A 137 12.14 -12.60 -1.24
C LEU A 137 13.40 -13.47 -1.08
N ARG A 138 14.37 -13.04 -0.26
CA ARG A 138 15.58 -13.82 0.06
C ARG A 138 15.24 -15.12 0.79
N SER A 139 14.32 -15.10 1.75
CA SER A 139 13.89 -16.31 2.46
C SER A 139 13.17 -17.29 1.54
N TYR A 140 12.33 -16.78 0.63
CA TYR A 140 11.71 -17.59 -0.44
C TYR A 140 12.74 -18.27 -1.33
N ASN A 141 13.80 -17.54 -1.74
CA ASN A 141 14.88 -18.13 -2.53
C ASN A 141 15.61 -19.25 -1.77
N GLY A 142 15.84 -19.07 -0.46
CA GLY A 142 16.45 -20.11 0.39
C GLY A 142 15.59 -21.36 0.54
N TYR A 143 14.27 -21.21 0.65
CA TYR A 143 13.33 -22.32 0.89
C TYR A 143 12.85 -23.01 -0.40
N SER A 144 12.52 -22.24 -1.43
CA SER A 144 11.92 -22.73 -2.68
C SER A 144 12.91 -22.84 -3.84
N GLY A 145 14.14 -22.38 -3.66
CA GLY A 145 15.11 -22.17 -4.73
C GLY A 145 14.94 -20.81 -5.40
N VAL A 146 15.85 -20.47 -6.31
CA VAL A 146 15.84 -19.20 -7.04
C VAL A 146 14.57 -19.07 -7.88
N GLY A 147 13.89 -17.93 -7.79
CA GLY A 147 12.75 -17.62 -8.65
C GLY A 147 13.14 -17.61 -10.13
N HIS A 148 12.47 -18.42 -10.94
CA HIS A 148 12.73 -18.49 -12.39
C HIS A 148 12.15 -17.30 -13.18
N ILE A 149 11.18 -16.59 -12.60
CA ILE A 149 10.44 -15.53 -13.27
C ILE A 149 10.38 -14.32 -12.35
N PHE A 150 10.80 -13.19 -12.89
CA PHE A 150 10.58 -11.87 -12.32
C PHE A 150 9.67 -11.09 -13.28
N LEU A 151 8.48 -10.73 -12.82
CA LEU A 151 7.45 -10.11 -13.65
C LEU A 151 6.90 -8.86 -12.97
N THR A 152 6.95 -7.74 -13.67
CA THR A 152 6.24 -6.51 -13.31
C THR A 152 4.99 -6.40 -14.17
N MET A 153 3.83 -6.48 -13.54
CA MET A 153 2.54 -6.28 -14.23
C MET A 153 2.06 -4.85 -14.01
N ASN A 154 1.72 -4.16 -15.10
CA ASN A 154 1.11 -2.83 -15.04
C ASN A 154 -0.18 -2.80 -15.88
N PRO A 155 -1.30 -3.34 -15.37
CA PRO A 155 -2.58 -3.30 -16.05
C PRO A 155 -3.01 -1.85 -16.32
N ASN A 156 -3.26 -1.51 -17.58
CA ASN A 156 -3.66 -0.15 -17.95
C ASN A 156 -5.19 0.00 -17.91
N ALA A 157 -5.70 0.60 -16.83
CA ALA A 157 -7.11 0.85 -16.63
C ALA A 157 -7.73 1.75 -17.72
N ALA A 158 -7.03 2.81 -18.15
CA ALA A 158 -7.58 3.80 -19.08
C ALA A 158 -7.92 3.23 -20.46
N HIS A 159 -7.28 2.13 -20.87
CA HIS A 159 -7.54 1.46 -22.15
C HIS A 159 -8.28 0.12 -22.00
N SER A 160 -8.73 -0.21 -20.79
CA SER A 160 -9.41 -1.47 -20.50
C SER A 160 -10.94 -1.30 -20.60
N PRO A 161 -11.63 -2.06 -21.47
CA PRO A 161 -13.09 -2.13 -21.47
C PRO A 161 -13.66 -2.61 -20.12
N ILE A 162 -12.95 -3.53 -19.45
CA ILE A 162 -13.35 -4.06 -18.14
C ILE A 162 -13.40 -2.92 -17.12
N PHE A 163 -12.38 -2.05 -17.10
CA PHE A 163 -12.36 -0.90 -16.21
C PHE A 163 -13.54 0.06 -16.47
N GLN A 164 -13.87 0.33 -17.74
CA GLN A 164 -15.00 1.20 -18.07
C GLN A 164 -16.32 0.64 -17.53
N VAL A 165 -16.54 -0.68 -17.63
CA VAL A 165 -17.70 -1.35 -17.02
C VAL A 165 -17.67 -1.24 -15.50
N MET A 166 -16.50 -1.42 -14.86
CA MET A 166 -16.35 -1.28 -13.41
C MET A 166 -16.66 0.14 -12.90
N VAL A 167 -16.36 1.17 -13.69
CA VAL A 167 -16.73 2.56 -13.41
C VAL A 167 -18.23 2.84 -13.63
N GLY A 168 -18.96 1.89 -14.23
CA GLY A 168 -20.40 1.95 -14.46
C GLY A 168 -20.83 2.30 -15.88
N ASP A 169 -19.93 2.23 -16.87
CA ASP A 169 -20.30 2.42 -18.27
C ASP A 169 -21.12 1.22 -18.80
N LYS A 170 -22.40 1.46 -19.08
CA LYS A 170 -23.35 0.46 -19.56
C LYS A 170 -23.32 0.27 -21.07
N GLU A 171 -22.63 1.14 -21.82
CA GLU A 171 -22.56 1.07 -23.28
C GLU A 171 -21.44 0.15 -23.77
N VAL A 172 -20.50 -0.21 -22.89
CA VAL A 172 -19.39 -1.10 -23.22
C VAL A 172 -19.86 -2.55 -23.32
N ASP A 173 -19.91 -3.08 -24.54
CA ASP A 173 -20.17 -4.50 -24.78
C ASP A 173 -18.90 -5.35 -24.67
N LEU A 174 -18.74 -6.03 -23.53
CA LEU A 174 -17.61 -6.96 -23.30
C LEU A 174 -17.67 -8.25 -24.15
N LYS A 175 -18.80 -8.53 -24.82
CA LYS A 175 -18.91 -9.69 -25.73
C LYS A 175 -18.37 -9.38 -27.13
N ALA A 176 -18.27 -8.09 -27.48
CA ALA A 176 -17.68 -7.67 -28.74
C ALA A 176 -16.18 -7.99 -28.76
N ARG A 177 -15.67 -8.41 -29.93
CA ARG A 177 -14.23 -8.67 -30.11
C ARG A 177 -13.38 -7.42 -29.89
N PHE A 178 -13.91 -6.26 -30.27
CA PHE A 178 -13.29 -4.95 -30.08
C PHE A 178 -14.35 -3.99 -29.50
N PRO A 179 -14.53 -3.97 -28.17
CA PRO A 179 -15.50 -3.10 -27.53
C PRO A 179 -15.24 -1.64 -27.88
N GLN A 180 -16.28 -0.92 -28.27
CA GLN A 180 -16.18 0.53 -28.47
C GLN A 180 -16.13 1.21 -27.11
N LEU A 181 -15.17 2.12 -26.95
CA LEU A 181 -14.97 2.89 -25.74
C LEU A 181 -15.14 4.38 -26.06
N VAL A 182 -15.49 5.14 -25.03
CA VAL A 182 -15.44 6.61 -25.08
C VAL A 182 -14.05 7.13 -25.43
N GLU A 183 -14.00 8.39 -25.86
CA GLU A 183 -12.76 9.09 -26.23
C GLU A 183 -11.68 9.04 -25.14
N ALA A 184 -10.42 9.09 -25.56
CA ALA A 184 -9.27 8.91 -24.66
C ALA A 184 -9.27 9.87 -23.47
N THR A 185 -9.66 11.13 -23.70
CA THR A 185 -9.79 12.15 -22.65
C THR A 185 -10.83 11.76 -21.61
N GLU A 186 -12.00 11.28 -22.04
CA GLU A 186 -13.06 10.86 -21.13
C GLU A 186 -12.65 9.62 -20.32
N ARG A 187 -11.94 8.67 -20.94
CA ARG A 187 -11.40 7.51 -20.21
C ARG A 187 -10.42 7.93 -19.11
N ALA A 188 -9.56 8.91 -19.38
CA ALA A 188 -8.63 9.46 -18.38
C ALA A 188 -9.36 10.20 -17.25
N ILE A 189 -10.41 10.96 -17.57
CA ILE A 189 -11.26 11.64 -16.57
C ILE A 189 -11.93 10.62 -15.65
N ARG A 190 -12.51 9.55 -16.22
CA ARG A 190 -13.16 8.47 -15.45
C ARG A 190 -12.17 7.77 -14.52
N LEU A 191 -10.96 7.47 -15.00
CA LEU A 191 -9.88 6.90 -14.19
C LEU A 191 -9.51 7.81 -13.01
N ALA A 192 -9.32 9.11 -13.27
CA ALA A 192 -8.97 10.06 -12.22
C ALA A 192 -10.11 10.30 -11.22
N ARG A 193 -11.37 10.20 -11.67
CA ARG A 193 -12.55 10.45 -10.85
C ARG A 193 -12.86 9.31 -9.88
N ASP A 194 -12.59 8.07 -10.26
CA ASP A 194 -12.84 6.89 -9.43
C ASP A 194 -11.56 6.05 -9.19
N PRO A 195 -10.67 6.53 -8.31
CA PRO A 195 -9.45 5.80 -7.97
C PRO A 195 -9.72 4.48 -7.23
N VAL A 196 -10.91 4.30 -6.64
CA VAL A 196 -11.30 3.05 -5.98
C VAL A 196 -11.56 1.99 -7.05
N ALA A 197 -12.39 2.29 -8.05
CA ALA A 197 -12.59 1.39 -9.19
C ALA A 197 -11.27 1.07 -9.93
N ALA A 198 -10.33 2.00 -9.95
CA ALA A 198 -9.00 1.78 -10.53
C ALA A 198 -8.19 0.74 -9.73
N ALA A 199 -8.22 0.84 -8.40
CA ALA A 199 -7.59 -0.13 -7.50
C ALA A 199 -8.26 -1.52 -7.62
N ASP A 200 -9.59 -1.56 -7.65
CA ASP A 200 -10.35 -2.81 -7.84
C ASP A 200 -10.00 -3.46 -9.18
N PHE A 201 -9.89 -2.67 -10.26
CA PHE A 201 -9.48 -3.17 -11.57
C PHE A 201 -8.06 -3.75 -11.54
N PHE A 202 -7.13 -3.08 -10.85
CA PHE A 202 -5.78 -3.59 -10.68
C PHE A 202 -5.79 -4.92 -9.94
N GLU A 203 -6.44 -5.00 -8.77
CA GLU A 203 -6.55 -6.24 -8.00
C GLU A 203 -7.22 -7.35 -8.81
N PHE A 204 -8.32 -7.05 -9.49
CA PHE A 204 -9.01 -7.97 -10.38
C PHE A 204 -8.07 -8.51 -11.45
N SER A 205 -7.33 -7.63 -12.14
CA SER A 205 -6.41 -8.01 -13.22
C SER A 205 -5.31 -8.94 -12.73
N ILE A 206 -4.69 -8.62 -11.59
CA ILE A 206 -3.64 -9.45 -10.99
C ILE A 206 -4.20 -10.81 -10.53
N ARG A 207 -5.37 -10.81 -9.86
CA ARG A 207 -6.02 -12.06 -9.43
C ARG A 207 -6.42 -12.94 -10.59
N MET A 208 -6.98 -12.38 -11.67
CA MET A 208 -7.36 -13.14 -12.86
C MET A 208 -6.15 -13.74 -13.55
N PHE A 209 -5.06 -12.97 -13.66
CA PHE A 209 -3.81 -13.48 -14.20
C PHE A 209 -3.25 -14.65 -13.37
N LEU A 210 -3.13 -14.48 -12.05
CA LEU A 210 -2.60 -15.52 -11.17
C LEU A 210 -3.52 -16.76 -11.16
N THR A 211 -4.83 -16.57 -11.12
CA THR A 211 -5.79 -17.68 -11.04
C THR A 211 -5.91 -18.44 -12.35
N HIS A 212 -6.14 -17.73 -13.46
CA HIS A 212 -6.52 -18.36 -14.73
C HIS A 212 -5.33 -18.60 -15.65
N LEU A 213 -4.36 -17.70 -15.70
CA LEU A 213 -3.18 -17.91 -16.55
C LEU A 213 -2.16 -18.79 -15.84
N LEU A 214 -1.93 -18.54 -14.55
CA LEU A 214 -0.93 -19.27 -13.79
C LEU A 214 -1.49 -20.43 -12.95
N GLY A 215 -2.81 -20.59 -12.91
CA GLY A 215 -3.44 -21.71 -12.22
C GLY A 215 -3.30 -21.65 -10.70
N TRP A 216 -3.11 -20.48 -10.09
CA TRP A 216 -2.95 -20.35 -8.64
C TRP A 216 -4.28 -20.39 -7.89
N ASP A 217 -4.38 -21.23 -6.87
CA ASP A 217 -5.54 -21.29 -5.98
C ASP A 217 -5.22 -20.51 -4.69
N PHE A 218 -5.78 -19.30 -4.58
CA PHE A 218 -5.63 -18.43 -3.41
C PHE A 218 -6.19 -19.04 -2.12
N SER A 219 -7.23 -19.89 -2.20
CA SER A 219 -7.83 -20.51 -1.02
C SER A 219 -6.93 -21.60 -0.44
N LYS A 220 -6.20 -22.32 -1.32
CA LYS A 220 -5.31 -23.41 -0.92
C LYS A 220 -3.85 -22.99 -0.80
N GLY A 221 -3.49 -21.78 -1.23
CA GLY A 221 -2.11 -21.29 -1.24
C GLY A 221 -1.17 -22.14 -2.09
N LYS A 222 -1.66 -22.72 -3.19
CA LYS A 222 -0.88 -23.58 -4.08
C LYS A 222 -1.46 -23.58 -5.49
N SER A 223 -0.70 -24.12 -6.45
CA SER A 223 -1.21 -24.36 -7.79
C SER A 223 -2.40 -25.32 -7.81
N SER A 224 -3.31 -25.09 -8.75
CA SER A 224 -4.36 -26.01 -9.13
C SER A 224 -3.78 -27.34 -9.63
N SER A 225 -4.62 -28.37 -9.68
CA SER A 225 -4.23 -29.70 -10.16
C SER A 225 -3.85 -29.71 -11.65
N GLN A 226 -4.31 -28.75 -12.44
CA GLN A 226 -3.96 -28.62 -13.86
C GLN A 226 -2.72 -27.74 -14.08
N GLY A 227 -2.33 -26.93 -13.08
CA GLY A 227 -1.32 -25.90 -13.24
C GLY A 227 -1.80 -24.75 -14.13
N GLY A 228 -0.86 -23.89 -14.55
CA GLY A 228 -1.09 -22.82 -15.53
C GLY A 228 -0.19 -22.96 -16.75
N VAL A 229 -0.09 -21.89 -17.55
CA VAL A 229 0.72 -21.86 -18.78
C VAL A 229 2.23 -22.05 -18.52
N LEU A 230 2.67 -21.88 -17.28
CA LEU A 230 4.04 -22.08 -16.82
C LEU A 230 4.21 -23.37 -15.99
N GLY A 231 3.21 -24.26 -16.01
CA GLY A 231 3.14 -25.45 -15.16
C GLY A 231 2.67 -25.13 -13.74
N HIS A 232 3.13 -25.91 -12.76
CA HIS A 232 2.79 -25.70 -11.36
C HIS A 232 3.75 -24.71 -10.70
N ILE A 233 3.21 -23.61 -10.23
CA ILE A 233 3.88 -22.68 -9.33
C ILE A 233 4.02 -23.35 -7.95
N ARG A 234 5.28 -23.53 -7.54
CA ARG A 234 5.64 -23.98 -6.19
C ARG A 234 5.44 -22.89 -5.15
N ALA A 235 5.83 -21.67 -5.48
CA ALA A 235 5.74 -20.49 -4.62
C ALA A 235 5.74 -19.23 -5.48
N PHE A 236 5.07 -18.19 -5.01
CA PHE A 236 5.22 -16.84 -5.55
C PHE A 236 5.22 -15.83 -4.41
N HIS A 237 5.90 -14.72 -4.61
CA HIS A 237 5.83 -13.56 -3.73
C HIS A 237 5.56 -12.36 -4.64
N GLY A 238 4.58 -11.54 -4.25
CA GLY A 238 4.18 -10.36 -5.00
C GLY A 238 3.97 -9.20 -4.06
N ASN A 239 4.31 -8.00 -4.53
CA ASN A 239 4.07 -6.75 -3.85
C ASN A 239 3.51 -5.75 -4.87
N TYR A 240 2.76 -4.77 -4.38
CA TYR A 240 2.22 -3.66 -5.15
C TYR A 240 2.59 -2.36 -4.43
N GLU A 241 3.03 -1.36 -5.20
CA GLU A 241 3.33 0.00 -4.70
C GLU A 241 2.27 1.00 -5.18
#